data_AF-A0A353YH26-F1
#
_entry.id   AF-A0A353YH26-F1
#
_cell.length_a   1.000
_cell.length_b   1.000
_cell.length_c   1.000
_cell.angle_alpha   90.00
_cell.angle_beta   90.00
_cell.angle_gamma   90.00
#
_symmetry.space_group_name_H-M   'P 1'
#
loop_
_entity.id
_entity.type
_entity.pdbx_description
1 polymer ?
#
loop_
_entity_poly.entity_id
_entity_poly.type
_entity_poly.pdbx_seq_one_letter_code
_entity_poly.pdbx_strand_id
1 'polypeptide(L)'
;MSKSKQRKPTAFRVEDVELFEPSVSPAPIVTETAPLPVPRVRAMPDLGRGLRWGTILIGALGGLVSLAASLWLYDWALSLIARDDWIGWAAVGLLGLVFFALLMIILREAAGLARLG
;
A
#
# COMPACT_ATOMS: atom_id res chain seq x y z
N MET A 1 16.85 -20.09 21.36
CA MET A 1 15.86 -19.30 20.57
C MET A 1 14.79 -20.24 20.06
N SER A 2 13.61 -20.26 20.69
CA SER A 2 12.50 -21.13 20.26
C SER A 2 11.70 -20.43 19.16
N LYS A 3 11.59 -21.04 17.96
CA LYS A 3 10.80 -20.50 16.85
C LYS A 3 9.31 -20.70 17.17
N SER A 4 8.52 -19.63 17.18
CA SER A 4 7.05 -19.73 17.33
C SER A 4 6.45 -20.40 16.09
N LYS A 5 5.78 -21.53 16.30
CA LYS A 5 5.06 -22.25 15.24
C LYS A 5 3.80 -21.44 14.91
N GLN A 6 3.79 -20.76 13.77
CA GLN A 6 2.63 -20.01 13.29
C GLN A 6 1.45 -20.97 13.11
N ARG A 7 0.41 -20.82 13.94
CA ARG A 7 -0.81 -21.64 13.83
C ARG A 7 -1.57 -21.19 12.59
N LYS A 8 -1.98 -22.17 11.77
CA LYS A 8 -2.83 -21.92 10.60
C LYS A 8 -4.25 -21.57 11.08
N PRO A 9 -4.97 -20.66 10.40
CA PRO A 9 -6.35 -20.36 10.73
C PRO A 9 -7.23 -21.59 10.44
N THR A 10 -7.88 -22.11 11.47
CA THR A 10 -8.92 -23.15 11.38
C THR A 10 -10.25 -22.49 11.70
N ALA A 11 -11.26 -22.70 10.84
CA ALA A 11 -12.62 -22.28 11.14
C ALA A 11 -13.20 -23.19 12.22
N PHE A 12 -13.63 -22.59 13.33
CA PHE A 12 -14.33 -23.31 14.40
C PHE A 12 -15.83 -23.18 14.16
N ARG A 13 -16.56 -24.29 14.28
CA ARG A 13 -18.02 -24.28 14.29
C ARG A 13 -18.50 -23.99 15.70
N VAL A 14 -19.56 -23.19 15.81
CA VAL A 14 -20.10 -22.75 17.11
C VAL A 14 -20.62 -23.95 17.91
N GLU A 15 -21.04 -24.99 17.22
CA GLU A 15 -21.53 -26.25 17.77
C GLU A 15 -20.44 -27.11 18.45
N ASP A 16 -19.15 -26.88 18.16
CA ASP A 16 -18.02 -27.64 18.74
C ASP A 16 -17.45 -26.97 20.02
N VAL A 17 -18.09 -25.91 20.51
CA VAL A 17 -17.63 -25.15 21.68
C VAL A 17 -18.30 -25.69 22.94
N GLU A 18 -17.54 -26.42 23.74
CA GLU A 18 -17.95 -26.82 25.08
C GLU A 18 -17.87 -25.58 25.99
N LEU A 19 -19.03 -24.96 26.25
CA LEU A 19 -19.15 -23.85 27.18
C LEU A 19 -18.91 -24.38 28.60
N PHE A 20 -17.74 -24.10 29.13
CA PHE A 20 -17.45 -24.31 30.53
C PHE A 20 -18.22 -23.28 31.36
N GLU A 21 -19.36 -23.67 31.92
CA GLU A 21 -20.04 -22.91 32.97
C GLU A 21 -19.43 -23.29 34.33
N PRO A 22 -18.61 -22.42 34.96
CA PRO A 22 -18.06 -22.72 36.27
C PRO A 22 -19.18 -22.81 37.30
N SER A 23 -19.30 -23.96 37.98
CA SER A 23 -20.31 -24.23 39.02
C SER A 23 -20.04 -23.53 40.36
N VAL A 24 -19.28 -22.44 40.36
CA VAL A 24 -18.88 -21.73 41.57
C VAL A 24 -19.86 -20.59 41.84
N SER A 25 -20.60 -20.71 42.94
CA SER A 25 -21.39 -19.64 43.57
C SER A 25 -20.63 -18.31 43.52
N PRO A 26 -21.27 -17.18 43.14
CA PRO A 26 -20.56 -15.92 42.92
C PRO A 26 -20.00 -15.40 44.25
N ALA A 27 -18.76 -15.77 44.55
CA ALA A 27 -17.96 -15.07 45.53
C ALA A 27 -17.79 -13.62 45.04
N PRO A 28 -17.81 -12.62 45.95
CA PRO A 28 -17.63 -11.23 45.56
C PRO A 28 -16.32 -11.10 44.78
N ILE A 29 -16.44 -10.65 43.53
CA ILE A 29 -15.30 -10.41 42.66
C ILE A 29 -14.53 -9.25 43.29
N VAL A 30 -13.46 -9.57 44.03
CA VAL A 30 -12.45 -8.59 44.37
C VAL A 30 -11.85 -8.17 43.04
N THR A 31 -12.24 -6.98 42.58
CA THR A 31 -11.66 -6.35 41.38
C THR A 31 -10.25 -5.92 41.78
N GLU A 32 -9.31 -6.85 41.79
CA GLU A 32 -7.90 -6.48 41.78
C GLU A 32 -7.68 -5.77 40.45
N THR A 33 -7.46 -4.46 40.54
CA THR A 33 -7.24 -3.60 39.38
C THR A 33 -5.81 -3.84 38.91
N ALA A 34 -5.52 -5.08 38.48
CA ALA A 34 -4.25 -5.42 37.88
C ALA A 34 -4.15 -4.60 36.58
N PRO A 35 -3.12 -3.76 36.40
CA PRO A 35 -2.97 -2.97 35.18
C PRO A 35 -2.88 -3.94 34.00
N LEU A 36 -3.89 -3.90 33.13
CA LEU A 36 -3.83 -4.65 31.87
C LEU A 36 -2.59 -4.16 31.09
N PRO A 37 -1.80 -5.06 30.49
CA PRO A 37 -0.67 -4.66 29.67
C PRO A 37 -1.19 -3.82 28.49
N VAL A 38 -0.99 -2.50 28.56
CA VAL A 38 -1.29 -1.59 27.46
C VAL A 38 -0.49 -2.04 26.23
N PRO A 39 -1.14 -2.33 25.09
CA PRO A 39 -0.45 -2.64 23.86
C PRO A 39 0.48 -1.47 23.54
N ARG A 40 1.80 -1.71 23.57
CA ARG A 40 2.77 -0.70 23.17
C ARG A 40 2.65 -0.54 21.66
N VAL A 41 1.85 0.43 21.22
CA VAL A 41 1.80 0.87 19.83
C VAL A 41 3.24 1.15 19.41
N ARG A 42 3.73 0.45 18.38
CA ARG A 42 5.04 0.76 17.80
C ARG A 42 4.99 2.23 17.41
N ALA A 43 5.80 3.06 18.06
CA ALA A 43 6.00 4.43 17.63
C ALA A 43 6.36 4.37 16.14
N MET A 44 5.54 5.01 15.29
CA MET A 44 5.91 5.20 13.90
C MET A 44 7.29 5.87 13.87
N PRO A 45 8.19 5.44 12.98
CA PRO A 45 9.47 6.12 12.82
C PRO A 45 9.22 7.61 12.73
N ASP A 46 9.92 8.42 13.51
CA ASP A 46 9.90 9.86 13.36
C ASP A 46 10.47 10.16 11.96
N LEU A 47 9.59 10.35 10.96
CA LEU A 47 9.96 10.80 9.63
C LEU A 47 10.43 12.24 9.78
N GLY A 48 11.67 12.42 10.24
CA GLY A 48 12.30 13.72 10.41
C GLY A 48 12.07 14.57 9.18
N ARG A 49 11.43 15.72 9.39
CA ARG A 49 10.79 16.62 8.40
C ARG A 49 11.78 17.36 7.47
N GLY A 50 12.94 16.77 7.16
CA GLY A 50 13.96 17.38 6.32
C GLY A 50 13.91 16.87 4.88
N LEU A 51 14.11 17.78 3.91
CA LEU A 51 14.35 17.44 2.52
C LEU A 51 15.68 16.67 2.43
N ARG A 52 15.61 15.35 2.32
CA ARG A 52 16.80 14.49 2.25
C ARG A 52 17.44 14.68 0.87
N TRP A 53 18.76 14.88 0.80
CA TRP A 53 19.47 14.90 -0.49
C TRP A 53 19.18 13.66 -1.36
N GLY A 54 18.93 12.51 -0.73
CA GLY A 54 18.47 11.30 -1.41
C GLY A 54 17.10 11.44 -2.12
N THR A 55 16.13 12.15 -1.54
CA THR A 55 14.83 12.38 -2.21
C THR A 55 14.98 13.32 -3.41
N ILE A 56 15.90 14.29 -3.33
CA ILE A 56 16.21 15.17 -4.46
C ILE A 56 16.86 14.36 -5.59
N LEU A 57 17.86 13.53 -5.29
CA LEU A 57 18.52 12.68 -6.28
C LEU A 57 17.52 11.74 -6.97
N ILE A 58 16.68 11.05 -6.20
CA ILE A 58 15.67 10.12 -6.74
C ILE A 58 14.63 10.89 -7.56
N GLY A 59 14.19 12.06 -7.10
CA GLY A 59 13.28 12.93 -7.83
C GLY A 59 13.87 13.41 -9.17
N ALA A 60 15.12 13.87 -9.16
CA ALA A 60 15.83 14.31 -10.35
C ALA A 60 16.06 13.16 -11.34
N LEU A 61 16.49 11.99 -10.84
CA LEU A 61 16.69 10.80 -11.67
C LEU A 61 15.37 10.31 -12.28
N GLY A 62 14.31 10.25 -11.47
CA GLY A 62 12.96 9.89 -11.94
C GLY A 62 12.43 10.87 -12.98
N GLY A 63 12.63 12.18 -12.76
CA GLY A 63 12.28 13.23 -13.72
C GLY A 63 13.05 13.10 -15.04
N LEU A 64 14.36 12.86 -14.97
CA LEU A 64 15.21 12.67 -16.16
C LEU A 64 14.79 11.43 -16.96
N VAL A 65 14.54 10.31 -16.28
CA VAL A 65 14.06 9.08 -16.92
C VAL A 65 12.69 9.30 -17.55
N SER A 66 11.79 10.01 -16.87
CA SER A 66 10.46 10.33 -17.41
C SER A 66 10.54 11.21 -18.65
N LEU A 67 11.43 12.21 -18.65
CA LEU A 67 11.67 13.08 -19.79
C LEU A 67 12.20 12.29 -20.99
N ALA A 68 13.23 11.46 -20.76
CA ALA A 68 13.81 10.62 -21.80
C ALA A 68 12.79 9.65 -22.38
N ALA A 69 11.98 9.01 -21.52
CA ALA A 69 10.90 8.12 -21.96
C ALA A 69 9.83 8.87 -22.77
N SER A 70 9.46 10.09 -22.37
CA SER A 70 8.46 10.90 -23.10
C SER A 70 8.92 11.25 -24.51
N LEU A 71 10.17 11.67 -24.68
CA LEU A 71 10.75 11.97 -25.99
C LEU A 71 10.82 10.70 -26.86
N TRP A 72 11.29 9.59 -26.27
CA TRP A 72 11.35 8.32 -26.98
C TRP A 72 9.98 7.83 -27.45
N LEU A 73 8.95 7.92 -26.60
CA LEU A 73 7.58 7.55 -26.95
C LEU A 73 6.99 8.47 -28.02
N TYR A 74 7.32 9.76 -27.98
CA TYR A 74 6.91 10.73 -28.99
C TYR A 74 7.50 10.38 -30.37
N ASP A 75 8.82 10.18 -30.44
CA ASP A 75 9.50 9.82 -31.69
C ASP A 75 9.02 8.46 -32.23
N TRP A 76 8.80 7.50 -31.32
CA TRP A 76 8.24 6.19 -31.69
C TRP A 76 6.84 6.31 -32.30
N ALA A 77 5.95 7.09 -31.67
CA ALA A 77 4.61 7.32 -32.20
C ALA A 77 4.66 8.04 -33.56
N LEU A 78 5.48 9.08 -33.70
CA LEU A 78 5.64 9.81 -34.96
C LEU A 78 6.20 8.90 -36.07
N SER A 79 7.14 8.02 -35.73
CA SER A 79 7.71 7.04 -36.66
C SER A 79 6.68 6.00 -37.14
N LEU A 80 5.71 5.64 -36.29
CA LEU A 80 4.63 4.74 -36.66
C LEU A 80 3.63 5.42 -37.59
N ILE A 81 3.25 6.67 -37.30
CA ILE A 81 2.39 7.48 -38.17
C ILE A 81 3.03 7.64 -39.55
N ALA A 82 4.32 7.95 -39.60
CA ALA A 82 5.05 8.10 -40.86
C ALA A 82 5.12 6.82 -41.71
N ARG A 83 4.88 5.64 -41.11
CA ARG A 83 4.84 4.35 -41.80
C ARG A 83 3.44 3.94 -42.24
N ASP A 84 2.47 4.03 -41.33
CA ASP A 84 1.09 3.62 -41.53
C ASP A 84 0.18 4.39 -40.57
N ASP A 85 -0.70 5.23 -41.12
CA ASP A 85 -1.58 6.10 -40.34
C ASP A 85 -2.42 5.31 -39.33
N TRP A 86 -2.92 4.12 -39.70
CA TRP A 86 -3.79 3.32 -38.82
C TRP A 86 -3.05 2.86 -37.56
N ILE A 87 -1.81 2.39 -37.73
CA ILE A 87 -0.96 1.92 -36.62
C ILE A 87 -0.53 3.11 -35.75
N GLY A 88 -0.23 4.25 -36.38
CA GLY A 88 0.10 5.48 -35.68
C GLY A 88 -1.00 5.97 -34.74
N TRP A 89 -2.24 6.05 -35.23
CA TRP A 89 -3.39 6.44 -34.40
C TRP A 89 -3.67 5.45 -33.27
N ALA A 90 -3.53 4.14 -33.53
CA ALA A 90 -3.62 3.13 -32.48
C ALA A 90 -2.56 3.34 -31.39
N ALA A 91 -1.31 3.59 -31.76
CA ALA A 91 -0.21 3.85 -30.83
C ALA A 91 -0.47 5.10 -29.97
N VAL A 92 -0.93 6.20 -30.57
CA VAL A 92 -1.30 7.42 -29.83
C VAL A 92 -2.44 7.17 -28.85
N GLY A 93 -3.46 6.42 -29.26
CA GLY A 93 -4.58 6.04 -28.38
C GLY A 93 -4.12 5.20 -27.18
N LEU A 94 -3.28 4.18 -27.41
CA LEU A 94 -2.71 3.37 -26.33
C LEU A 94 -1.82 4.20 -25.40
N LEU A 95 -0.99 5.09 -25.95
CA LEU A 95 -0.13 5.96 -25.17
C LEU A 95 -0.96 6.89 -24.26
N GLY A 96 -2.04 7.47 -24.79
CA GLY A 96 -3.00 8.26 -24.01
C GLY A 96 -3.63 7.45 -22.87
N LEU A 97 -3.99 6.19 -23.14
CA LEU A 97 -4.56 5.29 -22.13
C LEU A 97 -3.55 4.96 -21.01
N VAL A 98 -2.27 4.77 -21.35
CA VAL A 98 -1.20 4.57 -20.36
C VAL A 98 -1.06 5.80 -19.46
N PHE A 99 -1.01 7.01 -20.03
CA PHE A 99 -0.95 8.24 -19.23
C PHE A 99 -2.19 8.44 -18.35
N PHE A 100 -3.37 8.13 -18.88
CA PHE A 100 -4.61 8.19 -18.13
C PHE A 100 -4.62 7.21 -16.95
N ALA A 101 -4.21 5.96 -17.18
CA ALA A 101 -4.11 4.95 -16.13
C ALA A 101 -3.07 5.35 -15.06
N LEU A 102 -1.92 5.86 -15.48
CA LEU A 102 -0.88 6.38 -14.57
C LEU A 102 -1.42 7.51 -13.71
N LEU A 103 -2.13 8.47 -14.31
CA LEU A 103 -2.77 9.56 -13.58
C LEU A 103 -3.79 9.04 -12.56
N MET A 104 -4.63 8.08 -12.94
CA MET A 104 -5.60 7.46 -12.03
C MET A 104 -4.93 6.74 -10.86
N ILE A 105 -3.80 6.06 -11.08
CA ILE A 105 -3.03 5.43 -10.00
C ILE A 105 -2.48 6.51 -9.06
N ILE A 106 -1.87 7.57 -9.59
CA ILE A 106 -1.33 8.67 -8.77
C ILE A 106 -2.44 9.30 -7.92
N LEU A 107 -3.61 9.57 -8.51
CA LEU A 107 -4.77 10.10 -7.79
C LEU A 107 -5.26 9.12 -6.72
N ARG A 108 -5.31 7.82 -7.02
CA ARG A 108 -5.70 6.78 -6.06
C ARG A 108 -4.77 6.74 -4.86
N GLU A 109 -3.46 6.76 -5.10
CA GLU A 109 -2.46 6.75 -4.04
C GLU A 109 -2.49 8.06 -3.23
N ALA A 110 -2.60 9.22 -3.90
CA ALA A 110 -2.73 10.51 -3.24
C ALA A 110 -3.99 10.59 -2.37
N ALA A 111 -5.13 10.11 -2.89
CA ALA A 111 -6.36 9.97 -2.11
C ALA A 111 -6.14 9.03 -0.93
N GLY A 112 -5.52 7.87 -1.14
CA GLY A 112 -5.12 6.91 -0.11
C GLY A 112 -4.32 7.54 1.03
N LEU A 113 -3.31 8.33 0.70
CA LEU A 113 -2.49 9.05 1.67
C LEU A 113 -3.31 10.11 2.41
N ALA A 114 -4.20 10.84 1.73
CA ALA A 114 -5.06 11.85 2.35
C ALA A 114 -6.10 11.27 3.34
N ARG A 115 -6.45 9.98 3.22
CA ARG A 115 -7.34 9.28 4.18
C ARG A 115 -6.59 8.73 5.39
N LEU A 116 -5.27 8.54 5.28
CA LEU A 116 -4.41 8.04 6.36
C LEU A 116 -3.66 9.17 7.09
N GLY A 117 -3.52 10.34 6.47
CA GLY A 117 -2.91 11.54 7.04
C GLY A 117 -3.82 12.32 7.97
#